data_AF-A0A970EBL7-F1
#
_entry.id   AF-A0A970EBL7-F1
#
_cell.length_a   1.000
_cell.length_b   1.000
_cell.length_c   1.000
_cell.angle_alpha   90.00
_cell.angle_beta   90.00
_cell.angle_gamma   90.00
#
_symmetry.space_group_name_H-M   'P 1'
#
loop_
_entity.id
_entity.type
_entity.pdbx_description
1 polymer ?
#
loop_
_entity_poly.entity_id
_entity_poly.type
_entity_poly.pdbx_seq_one_letter_code
_entity_poly.pdbx_strand_id
1 'polypeptide(L)'
;MLEVKAKIGDLLEAKKSGLPMKTRLFFFLAALVVIIITGVVIVLFINGTLSASLAYNRNIIAKDLHYAADSISTDYGRLSVQAINFARELAGNIENRAAKLGFAVEQIGDHPELLEEIIGAEYDTTNFFLQTSKGSGAFFILDATVNPYLPGAENSRAGFYLKNMEPNIVSASTPNLIVFRGFPGIARSNKLSLHSLWNLEFNISDAPYYWETIAAAKANPSLPLSRLYYWSSAALTGAGEKVMLCTVPLLAKSGYVFGLAGLEISEMLFKLSYLPNNSVYKRLFCTLSPVVESSLDLTQSMIAGGYSAVNFAKKYNHVSIGKNKHALTVYQHESNISFLGLHEFIDLYPQDSLFAQKQWAVVVMAPEYDIVSSITRTNFKLYILLLLLLLFGIGASLYLTKKYLEPIDKGLSMIKSSGFSTAQRTYVPELDDLVAFLEAHQKAVHQKALQENLSLQVLDEFLENTKTLSPAERRVFQLFVKGYKVSEIAALLNLSVNTIKTHNKHIFQKLDIASREELILYVRMLKEIGKDIEN
;
A
#
# COMPACT_ATOMS: atom_id res chain seq x y z
N MET A 1 -35.02 -4.54 31.04
CA MET A 1 -34.23 -4.63 32.31
C MET A 1 -34.18 -6.05 32.89
N LEU A 2 -35.24 -6.85 32.78
CA LEU A 2 -35.28 -8.27 33.21
C LEU A 2 -34.41 -9.21 32.34
N GLU A 3 -34.38 -9.05 31.01
CA GLU A 3 -33.49 -9.85 30.14
C GLU A 3 -32.00 -9.60 30.38
N VAL A 4 -31.61 -8.37 30.74
CA VAL A 4 -30.22 -8.01 31.05
C VAL A 4 -29.80 -8.66 32.37
N LYS A 5 -30.69 -8.74 33.36
CA LYS A 5 -30.44 -9.46 34.61
C LYS A 5 -30.33 -10.97 34.42
N ALA A 6 -31.13 -11.57 33.53
CA ALA A 6 -31.04 -12.99 33.20
C ALA A 6 -29.69 -13.32 32.51
N LYS A 7 -29.29 -12.53 31.49
CA LYS A 7 -27.98 -12.70 30.82
C LYS A 7 -26.78 -12.45 31.74
N ILE A 8 -26.90 -11.53 32.70
CA ILE A 8 -25.88 -11.31 33.74
C ILE A 8 -25.86 -12.47 34.74
N GLY A 9 -27.02 -13.05 35.07
CA GLY A 9 -27.15 -14.27 35.88
C GLY A 9 -26.46 -15.47 35.23
N ASP A 10 -26.71 -15.71 33.95
CA ASP A 10 -26.07 -16.78 33.16
C ASP A 10 -24.54 -16.56 33.04
N LEU A 11 -24.09 -15.31 32.88
CA LEU A 11 -22.66 -14.96 32.89
C LEU A 11 -22.01 -15.16 34.27
N LEU A 12 -22.77 -15.01 35.35
CA LEU A 12 -22.30 -15.22 36.73
C LEU A 12 -22.29 -16.71 37.12
N GLU A 13 -23.23 -17.52 36.62
CA GLU A 13 -23.21 -18.98 36.77
C GLU A 13 -22.11 -19.63 35.91
N ALA A 14 -21.91 -19.18 34.67
CA ALA A 14 -20.79 -19.61 33.84
C ALA A 14 -19.42 -19.29 34.46
N LYS A 15 -19.35 -18.22 35.28
CA LYS A 15 -18.15 -17.87 36.06
C LYS A 15 -17.89 -18.83 37.23
N LYS A 16 -18.92 -19.53 37.73
CA LYS A 16 -18.81 -20.54 38.80
C LYS A 16 -18.52 -21.95 38.27
N SER A 17 -19.01 -22.32 37.09
CA SER A 17 -18.81 -23.66 36.50
C SER A 17 -17.60 -23.76 35.57
N GLY A 18 -17.06 -22.64 35.09
CA GLY A 18 -15.98 -22.65 34.10
C GLY A 18 -16.48 -23.01 32.68
N LEU A 19 -15.69 -22.69 31.66
CA LEU A 19 -16.04 -22.96 30.26
C LEU A 19 -15.88 -24.45 29.91
N PRO A 20 -16.73 -25.03 29.04
CA PRO A 20 -16.56 -26.39 28.53
C PRO A 20 -15.26 -26.56 27.73
N MET A 21 -14.67 -27.75 27.75
CA MET A 21 -13.42 -28.09 27.06
C MET A 21 -13.49 -27.84 25.55
N LYS A 22 -14.65 -28.12 24.93
CA LYS A 22 -14.90 -27.87 23.50
C LYS A 22 -14.72 -26.40 23.12
N THR A 23 -15.25 -25.49 23.93
CA THR A 23 -15.17 -24.03 23.68
C THR A 23 -13.74 -23.51 23.89
N ARG A 24 -13.01 -24.09 24.86
CA ARG A 24 -11.59 -23.75 25.09
C ARG A 24 -10.71 -24.17 23.93
N LEU A 25 -10.89 -25.40 23.45
CA LEU A 25 -10.17 -25.94 22.30
C LEU A 25 -10.44 -25.12 21.04
N PHE A 26 -11.69 -24.66 20.85
CA PHE A 26 -12.05 -23.78 19.74
C PHE A 26 -11.24 -22.47 19.75
N PHE A 27 -11.14 -21.78 20.90
CA PHE A 27 -10.35 -20.55 20.97
C PHE A 27 -8.85 -20.77 20.74
N PHE A 28 -8.31 -21.88 21.23
CA PHE A 28 -6.92 -22.26 20.97
C PHE A 28 -6.68 -22.52 19.48
N LEU A 29 -7.56 -23.29 18.84
CA LEU A 29 -7.47 -23.60 17.42
C LEU A 29 -7.66 -22.35 16.55
N ALA A 30 -8.58 -21.47 16.93
CA ALA A 30 -8.81 -20.20 16.27
C ALA A 30 -7.56 -19.28 16.34
N ALA A 31 -6.90 -19.19 17.51
CA ALA A 31 -5.67 -18.43 17.66
C ALA A 31 -4.55 -18.97 16.76
N LEU A 32 -4.41 -20.29 16.67
CA LEU A 32 -3.43 -20.95 15.80
C LEU A 32 -3.70 -20.67 14.31
N VAL A 33 -4.97 -20.75 13.89
CA VAL A 33 -5.37 -20.41 12.51
C VAL A 33 -5.06 -18.95 12.18
N VAL A 34 -5.33 -18.02 13.10
CA VAL A 34 -5.00 -16.60 12.91
C VAL A 34 -3.49 -16.39 12.75
N ILE A 35 -2.66 -17.07 13.54
CA ILE A 35 -1.19 -16.99 13.43
C ILE A 35 -0.74 -17.50 12.06
N ILE A 36 -1.25 -18.64 11.60
CA ILE A 36 -0.90 -19.22 10.30
C ILE A 36 -1.32 -18.29 9.17
N ILE A 37 -2.56 -17.80 9.17
CA ILE A 37 -3.06 -16.87 8.15
C ILE A 37 -2.20 -15.60 8.13
N THR A 38 -1.87 -15.04 9.30
CA THR A 38 -1.03 -13.84 9.38
C THR A 38 0.37 -14.10 8.83
N GLY A 39 0.98 -15.25 9.14
CA GLY A 39 2.28 -15.65 8.60
C GLY A 39 2.26 -15.79 7.08
N VAL A 40 1.24 -16.44 6.52
CA VAL A 40 1.05 -16.56 5.06
C VAL A 40 0.86 -15.19 4.42
N VAL A 41 0.06 -14.32 5.04
CA VAL A 41 -0.14 -12.93 4.56
C VAL A 41 1.18 -12.18 4.56
N ILE A 42 2.03 -12.30 5.60
CA ILE A 42 3.35 -11.67 5.64
C ILE A 42 4.23 -12.12 4.46
N VAL A 43 4.30 -13.43 4.19
CA VAL A 43 5.11 -13.98 3.09
C VAL A 43 4.60 -13.49 1.73
N LEU A 44 3.29 -13.50 1.52
CA LEU A 44 2.67 -12.95 0.31
C LEU A 44 2.91 -11.44 0.21
N PHE A 45 2.92 -10.73 1.34
CA PHE A 45 3.16 -9.28 1.37
C PHE A 45 4.57 -8.92 0.93
N ILE A 46 5.57 -9.66 1.42
CA ILE A 46 6.99 -9.46 1.08
C ILE A 46 7.21 -9.61 -0.42
N ASN A 47 6.58 -10.61 -1.05
CA ASN A 47 6.79 -10.90 -2.45
C ASN A 47 5.89 -10.08 -3.40
N GLY A 48 4.66 -9.74 -3.00
CA GLY A 48 3.64 -9.19 -3.90
C GLY A 48 3.42 -7.67 -3.83
N THR A 49 3.72 -7.02 -2.71
CA THR A 49 3.32 -5.60 -2.55
C THR A 49 4.28 -4.61 -3.16
N LEU A 50 5.55 -4.99 -3.33
CA LEU A 50 6.50 -4.16 -4.04
C LEU A 50 6.05 -3.97 -5.49
N SER A 51 5.72 -5.07 -6.18
CA SER A 51 5.24 -5.04 -7.56
C SER A 51 3.88 -4.38 -7.71
N ALA A 52 2.92 -4.67 -6.82
CA ALA A 52 1.60 -4.05 -6.85
C ALA A 52 1.63 -2.54 -6.56
N SER A 53 2.46 -2.10 -5.60
CA SER A 53 2.67 -0.67 -5.29
C SER A 53 3.35 0.06 -6.44
N LEU A 54 4.36 -0.55 -7.07
CA LEU A 54 5.03 -0.01 -8.26
C LEU A 54 4.06 0.12 -9.46
N ALA A 55 3.20 -0.87 -9.68
CA ALA A 55 2.18 -0.82 -10.73
C ALA A 55 1.14 0.28 -10.48
N TYR A 56 0.70 0.46 -9.23
CA TYR A 56 -0.19 1.56 -8.84
C TYR A 56 0.46 2.93 -9.09
N ASN A 57 1.73 3.09 -8.68
CA ASN A 57 2.49 4.32 -8.87
C ASN A 57 2.73 4.64 -10.36
N ARG A 58 2.96 3.61 -11.18
CA ARG A 58 3.04 3.75 -12.64
C ARG A 58 1.77 4.37 -13.21
N ASN A 59 0.60 3.93 -12.79
CA ASN A 59 -0.67 4.46 -13.33
C ASN A 59 -0.85 5.95 -13.01
N ILE A 60 -0.39 6.41 -11.84
CA ILE A 60 -0.44 7.84 -11.50
C ILE A 60 0.51 8.64 -12.40
N ILE A 61 1.77 8.19 -12.54
CA ILE A 61 2.75 8.84 -13.42
C ILE A 61 2.28 8.82 -14.88
N ALA A 62 1.68 7.71 -15.33
CA ALA A 62 1.15 7.57 -16.68
C ALA A 62 0.00 8.53 -16.94
N LYS A 63 -0.89 8.75 -15.96
CA LYS A 63 -1.99 9.71 -16.08
C LYS A 63 -1.45 11.14 -16.21
N ASP A 64 -0.50 11.53 -15.36
CA ASP A 64 0.11 12.86 -15.40
C ASP A 64 0.89 13.08 -16.71
N LEU A 65 1.61 12.04 -17.17
CA LEU A 65 2.30 12.05 -18.46
C LEU A 65 1.33 12.23 -19.62
N HIS A 66 0.28 11.42 -19.68
CA HIS A 66 -0.67 11.46 -20.79
C HIS A 66 -1.38 12.82 -20.86
N TYR A 67 -1.81 13.36 -19.71
CA TYR A 67 -2.37 14.72 -19.64
C TYR A 67 -1.38 15.78 -20.13
N ALA A 68 -0.12 15.72 -19.67
CA ALA A 68 0.90 16.67 -20.07
C ALA A 68 1.25 16.56 -21.56
N ALA A 69 1.40 15.35 -22.09
CA ALA A 69 1.71 15.10 -23.49
C ALA A 69 0.61 15.60 -24.43
N ASP A 70 -0.65 15.26 -24.13
CA ASP A 70 -1.81 15.70 -24.91
C ASP A 70 -1.99 17.22 -24.88
N SER A 71 -1.85 17.83 -23.68
CA SER A 71 -1.94 19.28 -23.52
C SER A 71 -0.81 20.01 -24.24
N ILE A 72 0.45 19.55 -24.09
CA ILE A 72 1.60 20.13 -24.77
C ILE A 72 1.43 20.03 -26.28
N SER A 73 1.07 18.85 -26.81
CA SER A 73 0.87 18.65 -28.25
C SER A 73 -0.19 19.61 -28.80
N THR A 74 -1.33 19.72 -28.11
CA THR A 74 -2.43 20.60 -28.50
C THR A 74 -2.05 22.09 -28.42
N ASP A 75 -1.46 22.52 -27.32
CA ASP A 75 -1.13 23.93 -27.10
C ASP A 75 0.02 24.41 -27.99
N TYR A 76 1.06 23.60 -28.18
CA TYR A 76 2.16 23.92 -29.09
C TYR A 76 1.69 23.88 -30.55
N GLY A 77 0.84 22.93 -30.93
CA GLY A 77 0.22 22.91 -32.26
C GLY A 77 -0.61 24.17 -32.54
N ARG A 78 -1.44 24.60 -31.58
CA ARG A 78 -2.20 25.85 -31.67
C ARG A 78 -1.28 27.06 -31.78
N LEU A 79 -0.22 27.11 -31.00
CA LEU A 79 0.75 28.21 -31.03
C LEU A 79 1.52 28.26 -32.36
N SER A 80 1.89 27.11 -32.94
CA SER A 80 2.48 27.05 -34.28
C SER A 80 1.56 27.63 -35.34
N VAL A 81 0.26 27.33 -35.30
CA VAL A 81 -0.73 27.93 -36.21
C VAL A 81 -0.82 29.45 -36.01
N GLN A 82 -0.82 29.92 -34.76
CA GLN A 82 -0.83 31.35 -34.46
C GLN A 82 0.44 32.05 -34.95
N ALA A 83 1.62 31.43 -34.79
CA ALA A 83 2.88 31.98 -35.30
C ALA A 83 2.87 32.09 -36.84
N ILE A 84 2.29 31.10 -37.54
CA ILE A 84 2.16 31.12 -39.00
C ILE A 84 1.24 32.27 -39.44
N ASN A 85 0.10 32.45 -38.77
CA ASN A 85 -0.82 33.54 -39.07
C ASN A 85 -0.19 34.91 -38.77
N PHE A 86 0.52 35.02 -37.66
CA PHE A 86 1.26 36.22 -37.28
C PHE A 86 2.28 36.62 -38.35
N ALA A 87 3.11 35.66 -38.79
CA ALA A 87 4.09 35.91 -39.84
C ALA A 87 3.45 36.31 -41.17
N ARG A 88 2.34 35.65 -41.56
CA ARG A 88 1.62 35.98 -42.80
C ARG A 88 1.06 37.39 -42.77
N GLU A 89 0.45 37.79 -41.65
CA GLU A 89 -0.16 39.11 -41.49
C GLU A 89 0.91 40.21 -41.45
N LEU A 90 1.97 40.02 -40.65
CA LEU A 90 3.14 40.92 -40.63
C LEU A 90 3.76 41.07 -42.02
N ALA A 91 3.97 39.95 -42.73
CA ALA A 91 4.62 40.00 -44.02
C ALA A 91 3.81 40.83 -45.03
N GLY A 92 2.49 40.64 -45.05
CA GLY A 92 1.58 41.41 -45.89
C GLY A 92 1.52 42.89 -45.51
N ASN A 93 1.47 43.21 -44.21
CA ASN A 93 1.41 44.59 -43.75
C ASN A 93 2.70 45.36 -44.07
N ILE A 94 3.85 44.76 -43.78
CA ILE A 94 5.17 45.35 -44.04
C ILE A 94 5.39 45.57 -45.54
N GLU A 95 5.08 44.57 -46.37
CA GLU A 95 5.21 44.69 -47.83
C GLU A 95 4.30 45.79 -48.39
N ASN A 96 3.03 45.85 -47.95
CA ASN A 96 2.10 46.90 -48.36
C ASN A 96 2.55 48.30 -47.90
N ARG A 97 3.19 48.40 -46.73
CA ARG A 97 3.71 49.67 -46.20
C ARG A 97 4.98 50.10 -46.94
N ALA A 98 5.92 49.19 -47.20
CA ALA A 98 7.09 49.47 -48.03
C ALA A 98 6.67 50.01 -49.40
N ALA A 99 5.69 49.36 -50.05
CA ALA A 99 5.14 49.83 -51.33
C ALA A 99 4.51 51.23 -51.25
N LYS A 100 3.82 51.57 -50.15
CA LYS A 100 3.27 52.94 -49.92
C LYS A 100 4.36 53.98 -49.70
N LEU A 101 5.48 53.58 -49.10
CA LEU A 101 6.66 54.42 -48.88
C LEU A 101 7.55 54.52 -50.13
N GLY A 102 7.22 53.77 -51.20
CA GLY A 102 7.85 53.91 -52.52
C GLY A 102 9.04 52.99 -52.78
N PHE A 103 9.23 51.92 -51.99
CA PHE A 103 10.32 50.96 -52.17
C PHE A 103 9.84 49.51 -52.07
N ALA A 104 10.61 48.56 -52.61
CA ALA A 104 10.29 47.13 -52.52
C ALA A 104 10.75 46.57 -51.16
N VAL A 105 10.04 45.59 -50.59
CA VAL A 105 10.37 45.05 -49.25
C VAL A 105 11.75 44.40 -49.20
N GLU A 106 12.26 43.96 -50.35
CA GLU A 106 13.63 43.48 -50.55
C GLU A 106 14.70 44.53 -50.19
N GLN A 107 14.37 45.81 -50.34
CA GLN A 107 15.24 46.96 -50.10
C GLN A 107 15.08 47.52 -48.68
N ILE A 108 14.39 46.82 -47.78
CA ILE A 108 14.14 47.31 -46.41
C ILE A 108 15.43 47.58 -45.63
N GLY A 109 16.52 46.86 -45.94
CA GLY A 109 17.84 47.10 -45.36
C GLY A 109 18.54 48.38 -45.85
N ASP A 110 18.12 48.91 -47.00
CA ASP A 110 18.70 50.12 -47.60
C ASP A 110 18.09 51.41 -47.04
N HIS A 111 17.00 51.29 -46.25
CA HIS A 111 16.22 52.41 -45.70
C HIS A 111 16.16 52.38 -44.16
N PRO A 112 17.30 52.47 -43.45
CA PRO A 112 17.32 52.45 -41.98
C PRO A 112 16.49 53.59 -41.35
N GLU A 113 16.36 54.72 -42.05
CA GLU A 113 15.57 55.88 -41.63
C GLU A 113 14.06 55.61 -41.53
N LEU A 114 13.55 54.60 -42.23
CA LEU A 114 12.13 54.22 -42.24
C LEU A 114 11.79 53.08 -41.28
N LEU A 115 12.80 52.45 -40.65
CA LEU A 115 12.59 51.28 -39.79
C LEU A 115 11.71 51.57 -38.58
N GLU A 116 11.84 52.75 -37.94
CA GLU A 116 10.99 53.09 -36.79
C GLU A 116 9.52 53.21 -37.17
N GLU A 117 9.21 53.78 -38.34
CA GLU A 117 7.84 53.90 -38.85
C GLU A 117 7.26 52.52 -39.19
N ILE A 118 8.03 51.69 -39.90
CA ILE A 118 7.59 50.35 -40.33
C ILE A 118 7.37 49.45 -39.11
N ILE A 119 8.33 49.40 -38.20
CA ILE A 119 8.24 48.57 -36.98
C ILE A 119 7.14 49.10 -36.06
N GLY A 120 6.99 50.42 -35.94
CA GLY A 120 5.94 51.04 -35.13
C GLY A 120 4.53 50.71 -35.62
N ALA A 121 4.33 50.60 -36.94
CA ALA A 121 3.05 50.24 -37.53
C ALA A 121 2.60 48.80 -37.19
N GLU A 122 3.53 47.90 -36.87
CA GLU A 122 3.24 46.50 -36.54
C GLU A 122 3.08 46.23 -35.04
N TYR A 123 3.05 47.28 -34.21
CA TYR A 123 2.82 47.15 -32.78
C TYR A 123 1.49 46.45 -32.45
N ASP A 124 0.39 46.94 -33.03
CA ASP A 124 -0.96 46.42 -32.73
C ASP A 124 -1.11 44.95 -33.16
N THR A 125 -0.59 44.62 -34.34
CA THR A 125 -0.50 43.23 -34.84
C THR A 125 0.26 42.35 -33.86
N THR A 126 1.45 42.78 -33.42
CA THR A 126 2.28 42.03 -32.48
C THR A 126 1.59 41.82 -31.13
N ASN A 127 0.95 42.86 -30.61
CA ASN A 127 0.20 42.78 -29.36
C ASN A 127 -1.01 41.85 -29.49
N PHE A 128 -1.76 41.92 -30.60
CA PHE A 128 -2.91 41.05 -30.86
C PHE A 128 -2.51 39.56 -30.84
N PHE A 129 -1.44 39.19 -31.55
CA PHE A 129 -0.98 37.80 -31.58
C PHE A 129 -0.37 37.34 -30.24
N LEU A 130 0.26 38.24 -29.47
CA LEU A 130 0.67 37.94 -28.10
C LEU A 130 -0.53 37.58 -27.21
N GLN A 131 -1.60 38.40 -27.23
CA GLN A 131 -2.78 38.18 -26.40
C GLN A 131 -3.57 36.93 -26.81
N THR A 132 -3.68 36.66 -28.11
CA THR A 132 -4.50 35.56 -28.63
C THR A 132 -3.80 34.21 -28.61
N SER A 133 -2.46 34.18 -28.76
CA SER A 133 -1.69 32.94 -28.72
C SER A 133 -1.59 32.31 -27.33
N LYS A 134 -1.84 33.09 -26.26
CA LYS A 134 -1.54 32.74 -24.87
C LYS A 134 -0.05 32.40 -24.65
N GLY A 135 0.84 32.92 -25.50
CA GLY A 135 2.28 32.85 -25.30
C GLY A 135 2.78 33.83 -24.25
N SER A 136 4.05 33.72 -23.87
CA SER A 136 4.71 34.68 -22.97
C SER A 136 5.32 35.86 -23.70
N GLY A 137 5.53 35.77 -25.01
CA GLY A 137 6.13 36.84 -25.81
C GLY A 137 5.85 36.71 -27.30
N ALA A 138 5.91 37.83 -28.00
CA ALA A 138 5.79 37.91 -29.45
C ALA A 138 6.84 38.86 -29.99
N PHE A 139 7.49 38.47 -31.09
CA PHE A 139 8.56 39.25 -31.67
C PHE A 139 8.64 39.07 -33.17
N PHE A 140 9.29 40.00 -33.83
CA PHE A 140 9.71 39.86 -35.21
C PHE A 140 11.06 40.55 -35.42
N ILE A 141 11.81 40.04 -36.39
CA ILE A 141 13.16 40.47 -36.74
C ILE A 141 13.18 40.67 -38.26
N LEU A 142 13.61 41.84 -38.70
CA LEU A 142 13.78 42.18 -40.11
C LEU A 142 15.23 41.97 -40.52
N ASP A 143 15.49 41.57 -41.76
CA ASP A 143 16.84 41.49 -42.33
C ASP A 143 17.35 42.89 -42.71
N ALA A 144 17.37 43.77 -41.72
CA ALA A 144 17.79 45.16 -41.79
C ALA A 144 18.43 45.57 -40.48
N THR A 145 19.32 46.57 -40.51
CA THR A 145 19.92 47.15 -39.31
C THR A 145 19.81 48.67 -39.33
N VAL A 146 19.66 49.27 -38.16
CA VAL A 146 19.58 50.73 -37.97
C VAL A 146 20.88 51.42 -38.39
N ASN A 147 22.03 50.75 -38.26
CA ASN A 147 23.31 51.32 -38.70
C ASN A 147 24.22 50.26 -39.34
N PRO A 148 24.23 50.13 -40.68
CA PRO A 148 25.02 49.12 -41.38
C PRO A 148 26.53 49.40 -41.36
N TYR A 149 26.95 50.60 -40.97
CA TYR A 149 28.36 51.01 -40.98
C TYR A 149 29.10 50.70 -39.66
N LEU A 150 28.39 50.22 -38.63
CA LEU A 150 29.01 49.86 -37.36
C LEU A 150 29.73 48.50 -37.45
N PRO A 151 30.88 48.33 -36.77
CA PRO A 151 31.47 47.01 -36.59
C PRO A 151 30.49 46.06 -35.89
N GLY A 152 30.26 44.88 -36.47
CA GLY A 152 29.30 43.90 -35.94
C GLY A 152 27.86 44.09 -36.43
N ALA A 153 27.59 45.05 -37.33
CA ALA A 153 26.26 45.29 -37.91
C ALA A 153 25.71 44.05 -38.63
N GLU A 154 26.57 43.17 -39.14
CA GLU A 154 26.18 41.91 -39.75
C GLU A 154 25.44 40.96 -38.78
N ASN A 155 25.65 41.13 -37.47
CA ASN A 155 24.98 40.38 -36.40
C ASN A 155 23.87 41.18 -35.69
N SER A 156 23.63 42.42 -36.09
CA SER A 156 22.58 43.26 -35.52
C SER A 156 21.37 43.27 -36.45
N ARG A 157 20.17 43.04 -35.92
CA ARG A 157 18.92 43.10 -36.70
C ARG A 157 17.84 43.89 -36.01
N ALA A 158 17.23 44.80 -36.75
CA ALA A 158 16.10 45.59 -36.30
C ALA A 158 14.84 44.74 -36.17
N GLY A 159 13.96 45.13 -35.25
CA GLY A 159 12.70 44.44 -35.03
C GLY A 159 12.02 44.91 -33.76
N PHE A 160 11.04 44.15 -33.30
CA PHE A 160 10.30 44.45 -32.07
C PHE A 160 10.09 43.18 -31.27
N TYR A 161 10.21 43.29 -29.94
CA TYR A 161 9.93 42.17 -29.03
C TYR A 161 9.14 42.66 -27.84
N LEU A 162 7.92 42.15 -27.73
CA LEU A 162 6.98 42.39 -26.66
C LEU A 162 6.84 41.14 -25.80
N LYS A 163 7.02 41.27 -24.49
CA LYS A 163 6.90 40.16 -23.53
C LYS A 163 5.84 40.46 -22.50
N ASN A 164 5.00 39.48 -22.19
CA ASN A 164 4.09 39.51 -21.05
C ASN A 164 4.80 38.90 -19.83
N MET A 165 5.03 39.72 -18.80
CA MET A 165 5.68 39.30 -17.57
C MET A 165 4.75 38.50 -16.63
N GLU A 166 3.46 38.46 -16.93
CA GLU A 166 2.44 37.72 -16.17
C GLU A 166 1.67 36.74 -17.07
N PRO A 167 2.35 35.73 -17.64
CA PRO A 167 1.79 34.94 -18.74
C PRO A 167 0.65 34.00 -18.33
N ASN A 168 0.44 33.75 -17.03
CA ASN A 168 -0.64 32.87 -16.53
C ASN A 168 -1.90 33.63 -16.08
N ILE A 169 -1.91 34.96 -16.12
CA ILE A 169 -3.11 35.73 -15.73
C ILE A 169 -4.03 35.79 -16.95
N VAL A 170 -4.84 34.73 -17.10
CA VAL A 170 -5.99 34.71 -18.01
C VAL A 170 -6.97 35.74 -17.48
N SER A 171 -6.99 36.95 -18.08
CA SER A 171 -7.84 38.09 -17.70
C SER A 171 -7.26 39.03 -16.63
N ALA A 172 -6.15 39.70 -16.94
CA ALA A 172 -5.92 41.05 -16.43
C ALA A 172 -6.48 42.03 -17.45
N SER A 173 -7.32 42.98 -17.02
CA SER A 173 -7.69 44.16 -17.82
C SER A 173 -6.47 44.99 -18.28
N THR A 174 -5.28 44.70 -17.73
CA THR A 174 -3.99 45.33 -18.03
C THR A 174 -2.88 44.28 -17.98
N PRO A 175 -2.54 43.60 -19.09
CA PRO A 175 -1.38 42.71 -19.14
C PRO A 175 -0.08 43.48 -18.86
N ASN A 176 0.85 42.89 -18.10
CA ASN A 176 2.14 43.52 -17.81
C ASN A 176 3.10 43.34 -18.99
N LEU A 177 2.92 44.19 -20.01
CA LEU A 177 3.68 44.16 -21.25
C LEU A 177 4.95 45.01 -21.14
N ILE A 178 6.09 44.41 -21.48
CA ILE A 178 7.40 45.06 -21.46
C ILE A 178 8.09 44.86 -22.81
N VAL A 179 8.74 45.90 -23.30
CA VAL A 179 9.52 45.86 -24.54
C VAL A 179 10.95 45.40 -24.26
N PHE A 180 11.36 44.33 -24.94
CA PHE A 180 12.71 43.77 -24.85
C PHE A 180 13.61 44.25 -25.99
N ARG A 181 13.04 44.48 -27.19
CA ARG A 181 13.77 44.96 -28.38
C ARG A 181 12.91 45.93 -29.19
N GLY A 182 13.55 46.82 -29.93
CA GLY A 182 12.90 47.79 -30.82
C GLY A 182 12.93 49.21 -30.30
N PHE A 183 12.50 50.16 -31.14
CA PHE A 183 12.68 51.60 -30.90
C PHE A 183 11.99 52.10 -29.61
N PRO A 184 12.68 52.93 -28.79
CA PRO A 184 12.08 53.53 -27.59
C PRO A 184 10.86 54.42 -27.87
N GLY A 185 10.80 55.02 -29.07
CA GLY A 185 9.66 55.84 -29.50
C GLY A 185 8.35 55.05 -29.53
N ILE A 186 8.40 53.81 -30.03
CA ILE A 186 7.26 52.88 -30.08
C ILE A 186 6.79 52.51 -28.68
N ALA A 187 7.72 52.27 -27.75
CA ALA A 187 7.36 51.98 -26.35
C ALA A 187 6.69 53.21 -25.70
N ARG A 188 7.23 54.41 -25.94
CA ARG A 188 6.71 55.67 -25.38
C ARG A 188 5.31 56.00 -25.89
N SER A 189 5.06 55.86 -27.19
CA SER A 189 3.74 56.14 -27.79
C SER A 189 2.66 55.20 -27.26
N ASN A 190 3.04 53.96 -26.94
CA ASN A 190 2.14 52.92 -26.42
C ASN A 190 2.15 52.78 -24.89
N LYS A 191 2.80 53.70 -24.17
CA LYS A 191 2.90 53.70 -22.68
C LYS A 191 3.49 52.40 -22.11
N LEU A 192 4.46 51.82 -22.79
CA LEU A 192 5.14 50.60 -22.38
C LEU A 192 6.48 50.91 -21.73
N SER A 193 6.84 50.09 -20.75
CA SER A 193 8.16 50.12 -20.13
C SER A 193 9.18 49.35 -20.97
N LEU A 194 10.44 49.79 -20.93
CA LEU A 194 11.57 49.04 -21.48
C LEU A 194 12.09 48.08 -20.40
N HIS A 195 12.46 46.87 -20.81
CA HIS A 195 13.12 45.92 -19.91
C HIS A 195 14.51 46.42 -19.51
N SER A 196 15.03 46.00 -18.35
CA SER A 196 16.40 46.38 -17.90
C SER A 196 17.51 45.89 -18.83
N LEU A 197 17.25 44.82 -19.58
CA LEU A 197 18.13 44.25 -20.61
C LEU A 197 17.69 44.62 -22.04
N TRP A 198 16.93 45.71 -22.17
CA TRP A 198 16.50 46.20 -23.47
C TRP A 198 17.70 46.63 -24.32
N ASN A 199 17.63 46.31 -25.61
CA ASN A 199 18.54 46.81 -26.65
C ASN A 199 17.70 47.22 -27.86
N LEU A 200 18.20 48.15 -28.68
CA LEU A 200 17.50 48.57 -29.89
C LEU A 200 17.28 47.40 -30.86
N GLU A 201 18.32 46.59 -31.07
CA GLU A 201 18.36 45.53 -32.07
C GLU A 201 18.61 44.15 -31.44
N PHE A 202 18.23 43.11 -32.17
CA PHE A 202 18.54 41.72 -31.83
C PHE A 202 19.99 41.42 -32.21
N ASN A 203 20.69 40.72 -31.32
CA ASN A 203 21.96 40.11 -31.66
C ASN A 203 21.69 38.69 -32.17
N ILE A 204 22.04 38.42 -33.43
CA ILE A 204 21.85 37.13 -34.09
C ILE A 204 23.12 36.25 -34.09
N SER A 205 24.22 36.66 -33.45
CA SER A 205 25.48 35.89 -33.46
C SER A 205 25.34 34.47 -32.90
N ASP A 206 24.52 34.29 -31.87
CA ASP A 206 24.20 33.00 -31.24
C ASP A 206 22.68 32.80 -31.19
N ALA A 207 22.07 32.80 -32.37
CA ALA A 207 20.61 32.68 -32.53
C ALA A 207 20.24 31.53 -33.48
N PRO A 208 20.30 30.26 -33.04
CA PRO A 208 19.89 29.12 -33.88
C PRO A 208 18.46 29.24 -34.39
N TYR A 209 17.55 29.82 -33.58
CA TYR A 209 16.17 30.09 -33.99
C TYR A 209 16.07 31.03 -35.21
N TYR A 210 17.04 31.92 -35.40
CA TYR A 210 17.09 32.81 -36.55
C TYR A 210 17.66 32.09 -37.76
N TRP A 211 18.87 31.54 -37.63
CA TRP A 211 19.59 30.95 -38.76
C TRP A 211 18.91 29.71 -39.34
N GLU A 212 18.41 28.80 -38.50
CA GLU A 212 17.71 27.59 -38.96
C GLU A 212 16.45 27.94 -39.76
N THR A 213 15.67 28.93 -39.28
CA THR A 213 14.43 29.38 -39.94
C THR A 213 14.72 30.03 -41.28
N ILE A 214 15.68 30.98 -41.32
CA ILE A 214 16.03 31.73 -42.53
C ILE A 214 16.68 30.81 -43.57
N ALA A 215 17.59 29.93 -43.16
CA ALA A 215 18.25 28.99 -44.06
C ALA A 215 17.25 28.00 -44.68
N ALA A 216 16.34 27.45 -43.86
CA ALA A 216 15.29 26.56 -44.34
C ALA A 216 14.39 27.21 -45.38
N ALA A 217 13.99 28.47 -45.14
CA ALA A 217 13.16 29.25 -46.05
C ALA A 217 13.89 29.59 -47.36
N LYS A 218 15.14 30.06 -47.29
CA LYS A 218 15.95 30.41 -48.48
C LYS A 218 16.25 29.18 -49.34
N ALA A 219 16.47 28.02 -48.73
CA ALA A 219 16.74 26.77 -49.46
C ALA A 219 15.47 26.17 -50.10
N ASN A 220 14.27 26.48 -49.59
CA ASN A 220 13.01 25.87 -50.02
C ASN A 220 11.89 26.90 -50.25
N PRO A 221 12.03 27.79 -51.25
CA PRO A 221 11.11 28.91 -51.46
C PRO A 221 9.70 28.49 -51.89
N SER A 222 9.52 27.26 -52.37
CA SER A 222 8.22 26.73 -52.82
C SER A 222 7.38 26.11 -51.71
N LEU A 223 7.95 25.90 -50.52
CA LEU A 223 7.22 25.28 -49.41
C LEU A 223 6.30 26.29 -48.71
N PRO A 224 5.11 25.86 -48.26
CA PRO A 224 4.23 26.73 -47.48
C PRO A 224 4.80 26.99 -46.08
N LEU A 225 4.41 28.12 -45.48
CA LEU A 225 4.83 28.50 -44.10
C LEU A 225 4.56 27.39 -43.06
N SER A 226 3.55 26.55 -43.27
CA SER A 226 3.22 25.40 -42.43
C SER A 226 4.26 24.27 -42.44
N ARG A 227 5.31 24.37 -43.28
CA ARG A 227 6.45 23.45 -43.35
C ARG A 227 7.80 24.12 -43.06
N LEU A 228 7.78 25.43 -42.90
CA LEU A 228 8.98 26.27 -42.71
C LEU A 228 9.10 26.82 -41.29
N TYR A 229 8.10 26.65 -40.44
CA TYR A 229 8.19 27.07 -39.04
C TYR A 229 9.16 26.16 -38.26
N TYR A 230 9.82 26.75 -37.28
CA TYR A 230 10.85 26.11 -36.46
C TYR A 230 10.56 26.30 -34.98
N TRP A 231 10.67 25.22 -34.21
CA TRP A 231 10.73 25.23 -32.76
C TRP A 231 12.19 25.14 -32.29
N SER A 232 12.62 26.13 -31.52
CA SER A 232 13.92 26.10 -30.86
C SER A 232 13.95 25.13 -29.69
N SER A 233 15.12 24.60 -29.35
CA SER A 233 15.40 24.08 -28.01
C SER A 233 15.20 25.17 -26.95
N ALA A 234 14.96 24.75 -25.70
CA ALA A 234 14.88 25.70 -24.60
C ALA A 234 16.26 26.30 -24.32
N ALA A 235 16.40 27.61 -24.49
CA ALA A 235 17.67 28.30 -24.33
C ALA A 235 17.58 29.38 -23.26
N LEU A 236 18.66 29.56 -22.49
CA LEU A 236 18.75 30.61 -21.49
C LEU A 236 18.86 31.97 -22.18
N THR A 237 17.94 32.87 -21.88
CA THR A 237 18.03 34.26 -22.32
C THR A 237 18.99 35.04 -21.42
N GLY A 238 19.47 36.20 -21.89
CA GLY A 238 20.25 37.12 -21.04
C GLY A 238 19.55 37.56 -19.75
N ALA A 239 18.22 37.39 -19.66
CA ALA A 239 17.43 37.66 -18.47
C ALA A 239 17.45 36.53 -17.42
N GLY A 240 18.17 35.43 -17.66
CA GLY A 240 18.27 34.30 -16.73
C GLY A 240 17.05 33.38 -16.74
N GLU A 241 16.14 33.54 -17.71
CA GLU A 241 14.98 32.67 -17.93
C GLU A 241 15.20 31.82 -19.19
N LYS A 242 14.85 30.53 -19.14
CA LYS A 242 14.79 29.70 -20.35
C LYS A 242 13.53 29.97 -21.15
N VAL A 243 13.65 29.99 -22.47
CA VAL A 243 12.50 30.16 -23.37
C VAL A 243 12.58 29.18 -24.53
N MET A 244 11.42 28.81 -25.04
CA MET A 244 11.26 28.04 -26.27
C MET A 244 10.54 28.92 -27.28
N LEU A 245 11.08 29.01 -28.50
CA LEU A 245 10.61 29.94 -29.53
C LEU A 245 10.05 29.17 -30.72
N CYS A 246 8.86 29.56 -31.18
CA CYS A 246 8.31 29.14 -32.46
C CYS A 246 8.51 30.26 -33.47
N THR A 247 9.42 30.08 -34.43
CA THR A 247 9.79 31.07 -35.44
C THR A 247 9.27 30.68 -36.82
N VAL A 248 8.89 31.68 -37.61
CA VAL A 248 8.33 31.53 -38.96
C VAL A 248 8.96 32.59 -39.85
N PRO A 249 9.41 32.26 -41.08
CA PRO A 249 10.00 33.25 -41.96
C PRO A 249 8.95 34.26 -42.45
N LEU A 250 9.37 35.50 -42.64
CA LEU A 250 8.60 36.54 -43.33
C LEU A 250 8.93 36.46 -44.83
N LEU A 251 7.93 36.09 -45.63
CA LEU A 251 8.05 35.91 -47.07
C LEU A 251 7.31 37.03 -47.80
N ALA A 252 7.99 37.70 -48.71
CA ALA A 252 7.37 38.60 -49.68
C ALA A 252 6.57 37.80 -50.71
N LYS A 253 5.68 38.46 -51.48
CA LYS A 253 4.96 37.81 -52.59
C LYS A 253 5.90 37.28 -53.67
N SER A 254 7.10 37.86 -53.78
CA SER A 254 8.18 37.41 -54.66
C SER A 254 8.84 36.09 -54.21
N GLY A 255 8.57 35.64 -52.98
CA GLY A 255 9.29 34.53 -52.33
C GLY A 255 10.57 34.97 -51.61
N TYR A 256 10.89 36.27 -51.61
CA TYR A 256 12.04 36.80 -50.88
C TYR A 256 11.84 36.72 -49.36
N VAL A 257 12.87 36.24 -48.65
CA VAL A 257 12.89 36.16 -47.19
C VAL A 257 13.50 37.45 -46.63
N PHE A 258 12.69 38.30 -46.01
CA PHE A 258 13.13 39.60 -45.47
C PHE A 258 13.14 39.67 -43.93
N GLY A 259 12.91 38.55 -43.26
CA GLY A 259 12.91 38.50 -41.80
C GLY A 259 12.24 37.24 -41.26
N LEU A 260 11.92 37.27 -39.96
CA LEU A 260 11.12 36.25 -39.29
C LEU A 260 10.17 36.88 -38.26
N ALA A 261 9.11 36.17 -37.93
CA ALA A 261 8.26 36.42 -36.79
C ALA A 261 8.29 35.23 -35.84
N GLY A 262 8.01 35.44 -34.56
CA GLY A 262 7.99 34.36 -33.59
C GLY A 262 7.15 34.62 -32.36
N LEU A 263 6.76 33.51 -31.75
CA LEU A 263 6.06 33.46 -30.46
C LEU A 263 6.92 32.71 -29.45
N GLU A 264 6.82 33.11 -28.19
CA GLU A 264 7.60 32.58 -27.09
C GLU A 264 6.74 31.81 -26.10
N ILE A 265 7.29 30.71 -25.58
CA ILE A 265 6.88 30.08 -24.32
C ILE A 265 8.03 30.16 -23.32
N SER A 266 7.82 30.86 -22.22
CA SER A 266 8.81 31.00 -21.15
C SER A 266 8.78 29.82 -20.17
N GLU A 267 9.91 29.57 -19.49
CA GLU A 267 10.04 28.51 -18.48
C GLU A 267 8.96 28.64 -17.40
N MET A 268 8.62 29.88 -17.01
CA MET A 268 7.59 30.13 -16.03
C MET A 268 6.19 29.76 -16.54
N LEU A 269 5.84 30.14 -17.79
CA LEU A 269 4.55 29.77 -18.39
C LEU A 269 4.41 28.25 -18.52
N PHE A 270 5.45 27.59 -19.02
CA PHE A 270 5.48 26.13 -19.13
C PHE A 270 5.30 25.47 -17.76
N LYS A 271 6.04 25.93 -16.76
CA LYS A 271 5.94 25.40 -15.39
C LYS A 271 4.54 25.52 -14.81
N LEU A 272 3.88 26.66 -14.98
CA LEU A 272 2.53 26.87 -14.45
C LEU A 272 1.46 26.06 -15.18
N SER A 273 1.67 25.79 -16.48
CA SER A 273 0.72 25.07 -17.33
C SER A 273 0.79 23.55 -17.13
N TYR A 274 2.00 23.00 -16.92
CA TYR A 274 2.24 21.56 -16.97
C TYR A 274 2.80 20.98 -15.65
N LEU A 275 2.60 21.67 -14.53
CA LEU A 275 3.02 21.16 -13.22
C LEU A 275 2.24 19.88 -12.89
N PRO A 276 2.91 18.75 -12.60
CA PRO A 276 2.22 17.54 -12.17
C PRO A 276 1.45 17.79 -10.86
N ASN A 277 0.16 17.45 -10.84
CA ASN A 277 -0.74 17.72 -9.70
C ASN A 277 -0.65 16.66 -8.58
N ASN A 278 0.51 16.00 -8.46
CA ASN A 278 0.65 14.84 -7.59
C ASN A 278 1.41 15.18 -6.29
N SER A 279 0.72 15.04 -5.15
CA SER A 279 1.28 15.26 -3.82
C SER A 279 2.10 14.10 -3.26
N VAL A 280 2.08 12.92 -3.91
CA VAL A 280 2.77 11.70 -3.45
C VAL A 280 4.30 11.85 -3.54
N TYR A 281 4.79 12.54 -4.57
CA TYR A 281 6.22 12.68 -4.85
C TYR A 281 6.62 14.15 -4.90
N LYS A 282 7.33 14.61 -3.86
CA LYS A 282 7.75 16.01 -3.71
C LYS A 282 8.65 16.52 -4.85
N ARG A 283 9.41 15.63 -5.50
CA ARG A 283 10.32 15.97 -6.60
C ARG A 283 9.90 15.34 -7.93
N LEU A 284 8.60 15.11 -8.13
CA LEU A 284 8.06 14.80 -9.45
C LEU A 284 8.09 16.06 -10.33
N PHE A 285 8.51 15.89 -11.57
CA PHE A 285 8.49 16.97 -12.54
C PHE A 285 8.17 16.43 -13.93
N CYS A 286 7.57 17.29 -14.75
CA CYS A 286 7.38 17.10 -16.17
C CYS A 286 8.48 17.86 -16.92
N THR A 287 8.99 17.30 -18.00
CA THR A 287 9.94 17.97 -18.88
C THR A 287 9.59 17.73 -20.34
N LEU A 288 9.73 18.77 -21.16
CA LEU A 288 9.71 18.68 -22.62
C LEU A 288 11.14 18.81 -23.11
N SER A 289 11.66 17.76 -23.74
CA SER A 289 13.08 17.62 -24.06
C SER A 289 13.30 17.18 -25.51
N PRO A 290 14.30 17.74 -26.22
CA PRO A 290 14.76 17.16 -27.47
C PRO A 290 15.45 15.81 -27.21
N VAL A 291 15.26 14.87 -28.12
CA VAL A 291 15.81 13.51 -28.02
C VAL A 291 16.99 13.36 -28.98
N VAL A 292 18.16 13.01 -28.43
CA VAL A 292 19.39 12.77 -29.21
C VAL A 292 19.92 11.38 -28.86
N GLU A 293 19.97 10.47 -29.83
CA GLU A 293 20.55 9.12 -29.66
C GLU A 293 20.02 8.36 -28.41
N SER A 294 18.72 8.42 -28.15
CA SER A 294 18.08 7.83 -26.95
C SER A 294 18.52 8.46 -25.62
N SER A 295 18.97 9.70 -25.65
CA SER A 295 19.23 10.53 -24.47
C SER A 295 18.38 11.80 -24.49
N LEU A 296 18.13 12.34 -23.30
CA LEU A 296 17.41 13.58 -23.07
C LEU A 296 18.41 14.66 -22.66
N ASP A 297 18.40 15.79 -23.38
CA ASP A 297 19.19 16.97 -23.00
C ASP A 297 18.36 17.91 -22.12
N LEU A 298 18.56 17.84 -20.82
CA LEU A 298 17.86 18.67 -19.83
C LEU A 298 18.32 20.14 -19.86
N THR A 299 19.49 20.44 -20.42
CA THR A 299 19.93 21.83 -20.62
C THR A 299 19.08 22.52 -21.69
N GLN A 300 18.65 21.75 -22.69
CA GLN A 300 17.80 22.20 -23.79
C GLN A 300 16.30 21.96 -23.58
N SER A 301 15.90 21.65 -22.33
CA SER A 301 14.53 21.28 -21.98
C SER A 301 13.77 22.35 -21.18
N MET A 302 12.44 22.33 -21.34
CA MET A 302 11.50 23.04 -20.48
C MET A 302 11.09 22.13 -19.31
N ILE A 303 11.14 22.65 -18.07
CA ILE A 303 10.91 21.83 -16.86
C ILE A 303 9.78 22.43 -16.03
N ALA A 304 8.76 21.62 -15.76
CA ALA A 304 7.63 21.93 -14.89
C ALA A 304 7.69 21.08 -13.62
N GLY A 305 8.12 21.69 -12.51
CA GLY A 305 8.26 20.99 -11.23
C GLY A 305 8.39 21.94 -10.04
N GLY A 306 8.31 21.38 -8.83
CA GLY A 306 8.66 22.11 -7.61
C GLY A 306 10.11 22.61 -7.62
N TYR A 307 10.43 23.63 -6.83
CA TYR A 307 11.77 24.26 -6.80
C TYR A 307 12.91 23.24 -6.60
N SER A 308 12.71 22.27 -5.69
CA SER A 308 13.66 21.19 -5.43
C SER A 308 13.85 20.23 -6.62
N ALA A 309 12.79 20.01 -7.42
CA ALA A 309 12.85 19.16 -8.60
C ALA A 309 13.61 19.85 -9.74
N VAL A 310 13.27 21.13 -10.00
CA VAL A 310 13.89 21.93 -11.06
C VAL A 310 15.37 22.14 -10.80
N ASN A 311 15.76 22.53 -9.58
CA ASN A 311 17.18 22.70 -9.23
C ASN A 311 17.96 21.39 -9.27
N PHE A 312 17.31 20.27 -8.96
CA PHE A 312 17.95 18.97 -9.06
C PHE A 312 18.16 18.58 -10.53
N ALA A 313 17.14 18.74 -11.38
CA ALA A 313 17.23 18.46 -12.80
C ALA A 313 18.28 19.37 -13.50
N LYS A 314 18.34 20.67 -13.18
CA LYS A 314 19.30 21.62 -13.75
C LYS A 314 20.78 21.30 -13.46
N LYS A 315 21.08 20.41 -12.49
CA LYS A 315 22.45 19.96 -12.21
C LYS A 315 22.95 18.89 -13.19
N TYR A 316 22.04 18.27 -13.92
CA TYR A 316 22.33 17.12 -14.78
C TYR A 316 22.00 17.51 -16.22
N ASN A 317 22.99 17.45 -17.11
CA ASN A 317 22.85 17.97 -18.46
C ASN A 317 22.21 16.94 -19.39
N HIS A 318 22.70 15.70 -19.36
CA HIS A 318 22.26 14.63 -20.24
C HIS A 318 21.83 13.40 -19.44
N VAL A 319 20.67 12.84 -19.77
CA VAL A 319 20.18 11.63 -19.12
C VAL A 319 19.84 10.59 -20.18
N SER A 320 20.47 9.42 -20.08
CA SER A 320 20.24 8.32 -21.02
C SER A 320 18.95 7.57 -20.69
N ILE A 321 18.17 7.23 -21.71
CA ILE A 321 16.96 6.43 -21.56
C ILE A 321 17.39 4.96 -21.44
N GLY A 322 17.30 4.43 -20.21
CA GLY A 322 17.71 3.08 -19.86
C GLY A 322 16.59 2.04 -19.98
N LYS A 323 16.86 0.84 -19.47
CA LYS A 323 15.90 -0.27 -19.45
C LYS A 323 14.79 -0.04 -18.42
N ASN A 324 13.65 -0.66 -18.66
CA ASN A 324 12.53 -0.63 -17.72
C ASN A 324 12.85 -1.42 -16.44
N LYS A 325 12.62 -0.80 -15.29
CA LYS A 325 12.71 -1.39 -13.95
C LYS A 325 11.33 -1.34 -13.31
N HIS A 326 10.74 -2.52 -13.07
CA HIS A 326 9.40 -2.65 -12.45
C HIS A 326 8.32 -1.77 -13.09
N ALA A 327 8.27 -1.75 -14.42
CA ALA A 327 7.30 -1.03 -15.27
C ALA A 327 7.46 0.50 -15.37
N LEU A 328 8.50 1.08 -14.76
CA LEU A 328 8.96 2.45 -15.02
C LEU A 328 10.28 2.42 -15.80
N THR A 329 10.53 3.45 -16.60
CA THR A 329 11.79 3.63 -17.32
C THR A 329 12.82 4.29 -16.41
N VAL A 330 14.04 3.75 -16.42
CA VAL A 330 15.18 4.33 -15.70
C VAL A 330 15.85 5.34 -16.60
N TYR A 331 16.01 6.57 -16.12
CA TYR A 331 16.83 7.59 -16.80
C TYR A 331 18.11 7.78 -16.00
N GLN A 332 19.26 7.48 -16.60
CA GLN A 332 20.54 7.42 -15.88
C GLN A 332 21.48 8.54 -16.34
N HIS A 333 22.03 9.26 -15.35
CA HIS A 333 23.12 10.21 -15.52
C HIS A 333 24.46 9.53 -15.22
N GLU A 334 25.55 10.00 -15.84
CA GLU A 334 26.92 9.47 -15.67
C GLU A 334 27.38 9.42 -14.20
N SER A 335 26.88 10.33 -13.36
CA SER A 335 27.22 10.42 -11.93
C SER A 335 26.46 9.42 -11.03
N ASN A 336 26.02 8.28 -11.58
CA ASN A 336 25.31 7.21 -10.86
C ASN A 336 23.97 7.62 -10.23
N ILE A 337 23.39 8.72 -10.73
CA ILE A 337 22.08 9.22 -10.30
C ILE A 337 21.04 8.80 -11.33
N SER A 338 19.99 8.18 -10.83
CA SER A 338 18.90 7.64 -11.64
C SER A 338 17.57 8.32 -11.30
N PHE A 339 16.79 8.53 -12.34
CA PHE A 339 15.39 8.92 -12.26
C PHE A 339 14.53 7.74 -12.68
N LEU A 340 13.33 7.65 -12.11
CA LEU A 340 12.29 6.72 -12.54
C LEU A 340 11.10 7.51 -13.05
N GLY A 341 10.58 7.12 -14.20
CA GLY A 341 9.45 7.81 -14.81
C GLY A 341 8.94 7.12 -16.06
N LEU A 342 8.19 7.87 -16.86
CA LEU A 342 7.65 7.47 -18.16
C LEU A 342 7.84 8.62 -19.15
N HIS A 343 7.94 8.28 -20.43
CA HIS A 343 7.99 9.26 -21.52
C HIS A 343 7.00 8.92 -22.62
N GLU A 344 6.61 9.94 -23.37
CA GLU A 344 5.84 9.86 -24.60
C GLU A 344 6.51 10.75 -25.63
N PHE A 345 6.71 10.23 -26.85
CA PHE A 345 7.24 11.02 -27.95
C PHE A 345 6.11 11.86 -28.55
N ILE A 346 6.39 13.14 -28.81
CA ILE A 346 5.43 14.05 -29.42
C ILE A 346 5.99 14.64 -30.70
N ASP A 347 5.11 14.81 -31.69
CA ASP A 347 5.43 15.47 -32.95
C ASP A 347 5.06 16.95 -32.84
N LEU A 348 6.06 17.82 -32.82
CA LEU A 348 5.84 19.28 -32.90
C LEU A 348 5.73 19.78 -34.35
N TYR A 349 5.95 18.91 -35.31
CA TYR A 349 5.99 19.22 -36.74
C TYR A 349 5.11 18.27 -37.54
N PRO A 350 4.47 18.73 -38.63
CA PRO A 350 3.91 17.86 -39.65
C PRO A 350 4.96 16.91 -40.23
N GLN A 351 4.53 15.72 -40.64
CA GLN A 351 5.41 14.66 -41.15
C GLN A 351 6.23 15.06 -42.39
N ASP A 352 5.72 16.01 -43.18
CA ASP A 352 6.33 16.58 -44.38
C ASP A 352 7.07 17.91 -44.11
N SER A 353 7.32 18.26 -42.85
CA SER A 353 8.14 19.41 -42.45
C SER A 353 9.64 19.13 -42.61
N LEU A 354 10.42 20.17 -42.91
CA LEU A 354 11.89 20.08 -42.95
C LEU A 354 12.49 19.70 -41.60
N PHE A 355 11.78 19.99 -40.51
CA PHE A 355 12.22 19.72 -39.13
C PHE A 355 11.58 18.46 -38.53
N ALA A 356 10.86 17.65 -39.31
CA ALA A 356 10.18 16.45 -38.82
C ALA A 356 11.11 15.40 -38.18
N GLN A 357 12.41 15.43 -38.54
CA GLN A 357 13.41 14.54 -37.93
C GLN A 357 13.75 14.92 -36.48
N LYS A 358 13.44 16.14 -36.03
CA LYS A 358 13.67 16.57 -34.65
C LYS A 358 12.61 15.95 -33.74
N GLN A 359 13.01 14.93 -32.98
CA GLN A 359 12.14 14.24 -32.03
C GLN A 359 12.13 14.93 -30.67
N TRP A 360 10.93 14.98 -30.08
CA TRP A 360 10.69 15.55 -28.76
C TRP A 360 10.02 14.51 -27.87
N ALA A 361 10.39 14.52 -26.60
CA ALA A 361 9.78 13.67 -25.58
C ALA A 361 9.24 14.52 -24.44
N VAL A 362 8.00 14.21 -24.05
CA VAL A 362 7.45 14.63 -22.76
C VAL A 362 7.76 13.54 -21.77
N VAL A 363 8.38 13.91 -20.65
CA VAL A 363 8.85 12.96 -19.63
C VAL A 363 8.35 13.40 -18.27
N VAL A 364 7.69 12.48 -17.57
CA VAL A 364 7.31 12.69 -16.16
C VAL A 364 8.14 11.73 -15.32
N MET A 365 9.00 12.29 -14.48
CA MET A 365 9.95 11.51 -13.69
C MET A 365 10.25 12.14 -12.33
N ALA A 366 10.77 11.31 -11.42
CA ALA A 366 11.26 11.71 -10.12
C ALA A 366 12.57 10.95 -9.80
N PRO A 367 13.41 11.47 -8.88
CA PRO A 367 14.61 10.74 -8.44
C PRO A 367 14.26 9.34 -7.93
N GLU A 368 15.03 8.32 -8.32
CA GLU A 368 14.76 6.91 -7.94
C GLU A 368 14.61 6.76 -6.42
N TYR A 369 15.47 7.44 -5.66
CA TYR A 369 15.41 7.45 -4.20
C TYR A 369 14.04 7.88 -3.65
N ASP A 370 13.36 8.86 -4.25
CA ASP A 370 12.07 9.34 -3.74
C ASP A 370 10.95 8.33 -3.96
N ILE A 371 10.96 7.66 -5.11
CA ILE A 371 9.99 6.62 -5.43
C ILE A 371 10.23 5.40 -4.54
N VAL A 372 11.47 4.91 -4.48
CA VAL A 372 11.84 3.74 -3.67
C VAL A 372 11.62 3.99 -2.18
N SER A 373 12.05 5.15 -1.64
CA SER A 373 11.88 5.47 -0.22
C SER A 373 10.40 5.67 0.18
N SER A 374 9.57 6.21 -0.70
CA SER A 374 8.12 6.34 -0.44
C SER A 374 7.45 4.97 -0.36
N ILE A 375 7.83 4.04 -1.25
CA ILE A 375 7.35 2.66 -1.25
C ILE A 375 7.83 1.93 0.01
N THR A 376 9.13 1.97 0.32
CA THR A 376 9.66 1.28 1.50
C THR A 376 9.08 1.82 2.79
N ARG A 377 8.86 3.13 2.93
CA ARG A 377 8.22 3.72 4.11
C ARG A 377 6.78 3.25 4.30
N THR A 378 6.01 3.18 3.22
CA THR A 378 4.62 2.72 3.27
C THR A 378 4.56 1.24 3.62
N ASN A 379 5.40 0.42 2.97
CA ASN A 379 5.50 -1.00 3.25
C ASN A 379 6.00 -1.27 4.68
N PHE A 380 6.94 -0.47 5.19
CA PHE A 380 7.47 -0.61 6.55
C PHE A 380 6.41 -0.41 7.64
N LYS A 381 5.51 0.58 7.48
CA LYS A 381 4.36 0.75 8.39
C LYS A 381 3.47 -0.48 8.41
N LEU A 382 3.26 -1.10 7.25
CA LEU A 382 2.42 -2.29 7.11
C LEU A 382 3.11 -3.54 7.66
N TYR A 383 4.43 -3.68 7.49
CA TYR A 383 5.22 -4.72 8.16
C TYR A 383 5.15 -4.61 9.68
N ILE A 384 5.27 -3.40 10.24
CA ILE A 384 5.12 -3.19 11.69
C ILE A 384 3.72 -3.62 12.14
N LEU A 385 2.67 -3.22 11.41
CA LEU A 385 1.30 -3.59 11.74
C LEU A 385 1.11 -5.12 11.74
N LEU A 386 1.60 -5.82 10.71
CA LEU A 386 1.54 -7.28 10.62
C LEU A 386 2.36 -7.96 11.72
N LEU A 387 3.53 -7.44 12.06
CA LEU A 387 4.40 -7.97 13.12
C LEU A 387 3.76 -7.79 14.50
N LEU A 388 3.12 -6.65 14.76
CA LEU A 388 2.33 -6.44 15.98
C LEU A 388 1.15 -7.41 16.07
N LEU A 389 0.47 -7.69 14.96
CA LEU A 389 -0.63 -8.64 14.91
C LEU A 389 -0.15 -10.08 15.16
N LEU A 390 1.03 -10.44 14.64
CA LEU A 390 1.67 -11.72 14.92
C LEU A 390 2.07 -11.86 16.40
N LEU A 391 2.70 -10.83 16.99
CA LEU A 391 3.06 -10.82 18.41
C LEU A 391 1.83 -10.90 19.30
N PHE A 392 0.75 -10.21 18.93
CA PHE A 392 -0.53 -10.31 19.61
C PHE A 392 -1.10 -11.74 19.53
N GLY A 393 -1.04 -12.39 18.36
CA GLY A 393 -1.44 -13.78 18.18
C GLY A 393 -0.64 -14.75 19.06
N ILE A 394 0.69 -14.61 19.10
CA ILE A 394 1.57 -15.41 19.97
C ILE A 394 1.24 -15.17 21.45
N GLY A 395 1.09 -13.91 21.86
CA GLY A 395 0.72 -13.54 23.23
C GLY A 395 -0.65 -14.10 23.64
N ALA A 396 -1.64 -14.01 22.75
CA ALA A 396 -2.95 -14.63 22.95
C ALA A 396 -2.83 -16.15 23.10
N SER A 397 -2.02 -16.81 22.25
CA SER A 397 -1.77 -18.25 22.35
C SER A 397 -1.12 -18.63 23.67
N LEU A 398 -0.11 -17.89 24.15
CA LEU A 398 0.53 -18.15 25.45
C LEU A 398 -0.43 -17.93 26.62
N TYR A 399 -1.27 -16.90 26.54
CA TYR A 399 -2.32 -16.64 27.53
C TYR A 399 -3.36 -17.76 27.56
N LEU A 400 -3.82 -18.21 26.38
CA LEU A 400 -4.72 -19.36 26.23
C LEU A 400 -4.08 -20.62 26.83
N THR A 401 -2.78 -20.86 26.58
CA THR A 401 -2.06 -21.99 27.16
C THR A 401 -2.06 -21.95 28.67
N LYS A 402 -1.64 -20.85 29.31
CA LYS A 402 -1.64 -20.75 30.78
C LYS A 402 -3.05 -20.87 31.36
N LYS A 403 -4.03 -20.19 30.77
CA LYS A 403 -5.40 -20.15 31.31
C LYS A 403 -6.16 -21.46 31.13
N TYR A 404 -5.91 -22.20 30.05
CA TYR A 404 -6.73 -23.37 29.70
C TYR A 404 -6.01 -24.72 29.78
N LEU A 405 -4.68 -24.80 29.56
CA LEU A 405 -3.93 -26.06 29.68
C LEU A 405 -3.43 -26.32 31.12
N GLU A 406 -3.06 -25.28 31.87
CA GLU A 406 -2.60 -25.44 33.27
C GLU A 406 -3.64 -26.11 34.20
N PRO A 407 -4.95 -25.79 34.13
CA PRO A 407 -5.97 -26.47 34.92
C PRO A 407 -6.15 -27.94 34.50
N ILE A 408 -5.92 -28.26 33.22
CA ILE A 408 -6.02 -29.64 32.72
C ILE A 408 -4.86 -30.47 33.25
N ASP A 409 -3.64 -29.93 33.26
CA ASP A 409 -2.46 -30.61 33.81
C ASP A 409 -2.56 -30.82 35.33
N LYS A 410 -3.12 -29.83 36.04
CA LYS A 410 -3.49 -29.95 37.46
C LYS A 410 -4.58 -31.01 37.69
N GLY A 411 -5.63 -31.03 36.88
CA GLY A 411 -6.69 -32.05 36.97
C GLY A 411 -6.17 -33.46 36.70
N LEU A 412 -5.31 -33.63 35.69
CA LEU A 412 -4.71 -34.92 35.34
C LEU A 412 -3.73 -35.41 36.41
N SER A 413 -2.97 -34.50 37.04
CA SER A 413 -2.06 -34.85 38.13
C SER A 413 -2.80 -35.22 39.42
N MET A 414 -3.97 -34.64 39.70
CA MET A 414 -4.85 -35.09 40.79
C MET A 414 -5.38 -36.51 40.58
N ILE A 415 -5.74 -36.88 39.34
CA ILE A 415 -6.18 -38.25 39.03
C ILE A 415 -5.05 -39.27 39.26
N LYS A 416 -3.79 -38.87 39.01
CA LYS A 416 -2.62 -39.75 39.19
C LYS A 416 -2.19 -39.91 40.65
N SER A 417 -2.50 -38.99 41.55
CA SER A 417 -1.96 -38.98 42.92
C SER A 417 -2.81 -39.73 43.95
N SER A 418 -3.93 -40.36 43.56
CA SER A 418 -4.79 -41.20 44.42
C SER A 418 -5.36 -40.53 45.69
N GLY A 419 -5.23 -39.20 45.81
CA GLY A 419 -5.76 -38.39 46.92
C GLY A 419 -7.03 -37.64 46.51
N PHE A 420 -8.14 -38.36 46.33
CA PHE A 420 -9.40 -37.75 45.92
C PHE A 420 -10.14 -36.98 47.04
N SER A 421 -9.66 -37.05 48.28
CA SER A 421 -10.38 -36.52 49.46
C SER A 421 -10.23 -35.02 49.71
N THR A 422 -9.46 -34.28 48.89
CA THR A 422 -9.22 -32.83 49.04
C THR A 422 -9.22 -32.07 47.70
N ALA A 423 -9.97 -32.55 46.71
CA ALA A 423 -9.97 -31.94 45.37
C ALA A 423 -10.65 -30.55 45.37
N GLN A 424 -9.84 -29.50 45.24
CA GLN A 424 -10.31 -28.15 44.94
C GLN A 424 -10.74 -28.10 43.47
N ARG A 425 -11.97 -27.62 43.17
CA ARG A 425 -12.55 -27.66 41.82
C ARG A 425 -11.61 -27.06 40.77
N THR A 426 -11.38 -27.80 39.69
CA THR A 426 -10.47 -27.44 38.59
C THR A 426 -11.06 -26.39 37.65
N TYR A 427 -12.28 -25.93 37.91
CA TYR A 427 -13.05 -25.00 37.06
C TYR A 427 -13.14 -25.52 35.61
N VAL A 428 -13.10 -26.85 35.43
CA VAL A 428 -13.31 -27.55 34.15
C VAL A 428 -14.41 -28.58 34.43
N PRO A 429 -15.65 -28.35 33.95
CA PRO A 429 -16.79 -29.20 34.25
C PRO A 429 -16.51 -30.69 33.96
N GLU A 430 -15.90 -30.98 32.81
CA GLU A 430 -15.65 -32.36 32.38
C GLU A 430 -14.64 -33.11 33.26
N LEU A 431 -13.66 -32.40 33.84
CA LEU A 431 -12.67 -32.99 34.76
C LEU A 431 -13.25 -33.11 36.18
N ASP A 432 -14.00 -32.11 36.63
CA ASP A 432 -14.65 -32.13 37.95
C ASP A 432 -15.71 -33.26 38.00
N ASP A 433 -16.46 -33.48 36.91
CA ASP A 433 -17.43 -34.57 36.78
C ASP A 433 -16.74 -35.95 36.79
N LEU A 434 -15.58 -36.07 36.12
CA LEU A 434 -14.79 -37.30 36.11
C LEU A 434 -14.22 -37.62 37.50
N VAL A 435 -13.68 -36.62 38.19
CA VAL A 435 -13.18 -36.77 39.57
C VAL A 435 -14.30 -37.17 40.52
N ALA A 436 -15.48 -36.53 40.42
CA ALA A 436 -16.65 -36.89 41.21
C ALA A 436 -17.14 -38.33 40.94
N PHE A 437 -17.11 -38.77 39.68
CA PHE A 437 -17.44 -40.15 39.31
C PHE A 437 -16.46 -41.16 39.93
N LEU A 438 -15.15 -40.89 39.86
CA LEU A 438 -14.10 -41.75 40.42
C LEU A 438 -14.19 -41.83 41.95
N GLU A 439 -14.43 -40.70 42.63
CA GLU A 439 -14.68 -40.67 44.07
C GLU A 439 -15.88 -41.51 44.50
N ALA A 440 -17.00 -41.39 43.77
CA ALA A 440 -18.21 -42.15 44.05
C ALA A 440 -17.97 -43.65 43.88
N HIS A 441 -17.22 -44.04 42.84
CA HIS A 441 -16.87 -45.43 42.57
C HIS A 441 -15.94 -46.02 43.64
N GLN A 442 -14.91 -45.27 44.05
CA GLN A 442 -13.97 -45.73 45.07
C GLN A 442 -14.64 -45.91 46.45
N LYS A 443 -15.54 -44.99 46.83
CA LYS A 443 -16.33 -45.11 48.07
C LYS A 443 -17.22 -46.36 48.06
N ALA A 444 -17.87 -46.66 46.94
CA ALA A 444 -18.73 -47.84 46.80
C ALA A 444 -17.94 -49.16 46.91
N VAL A 445 -16.75 -49.24 46.30
CA VAL A 445 -15.88 -50.42 46.39
C VAL A 445 -15.36 -50.62 47.81
N HIS A 446 -14.96 -49.54 48.51
CA HIS A 446 -14.42 -49.63 49.86
C HIS A 446 -15.47 -50.06 50.91
N GLN A 447 -16.73 -49.61 50.77
CA GLN A 447 -17.83 -50.07 51.62
C GLN A 447 -18.13 -51.56 51.46
N LYS A 448 -18.12 -52.05 50.21
CA LYS A 448 -18.39 -53.45 49.92
C LYS A 448 -17.33 -54.40 50.53
N ALA A 449 -16.06 -54.02 50.45
CA ALA A 449 -14.96 -54.78 51.03
C ALA A 449 -14.97 -54.83 52.58
N LEU A 450 -15.48 -53.78 53.24
CA LEU A 450 -15.59 -53.75 54.70
C LEU A 450 -16.71 -54.68 55.21
N GLN A 451 -17.81 -54.75 54.46
CA GLN A 451 -18.97 -55.59 54.79
C GLN A 451 -18.65 -57.09 54.67
N GLU A 452 -17.92 -57.48 53.62
CA GLU A 452 -17.52 -58.88 53.40
C GLU A 452 -16.51 -59.36 54.47
N ASN A 453 -15.54 -58.53 54.87
CA ASN A 453 -14.54 -58.91 55.90
C ASN A 453 -15.16 -59.14 57.29
N LEU A 454 -16.12 -58.31 57.70
CA LEU A 454 -16.78 -58.46 59.01
C LEU A 454 -17.62 -59.75 59.08
N SER A 455 -18.20 -60.17 57.95
CA SER A 455 -19.00 -61.40 57.87
C SER A 455 -18.18 -62.69 57.97
N LEU A 456 -16.90 -62.67 57.57
CA LEU A 456 -16.02 -63.85 57.62
C LEU A 456 -15.49 -64.14 59.03
N GLN A 457 -15.21 -63.10 59.83
CA GLN A 457 -14.71 -63.26 61.21
C GLN A 457 -15.71 -63.98 62.13
N VAL A 458 -16.99 -63.59 62.06
CA VAL A 458 -18.07 -64.18 62.88
C VAL A 458 -18.26 -65.67 62.54
N LEU A 459 -18.07 -66.04 61.27
CA LEU A 459 -18.24 -67.40 60.79
C LEU A 459 -17.09 -68.33 61.20
N ASP A 460 -15.87 -67.79 61.28
CA ASP A 460 -14.68 -68.54 61.75
C ASP A 460 -14.74 -68.82 63.25
N GLU A 461 -15.23 -67.86 64.05
CA GLU A 461 -15.45 -68.04 65.50
C GLU A 461 -16.53 -69.11 65.78
N PHE A 462 -17.61 -69.11 64.98
CA PHE A 462 -18.62 -70.17 65.05
C PHE A 462 -18.04 -71.56 64.75
N LEU A 463 -17.18 -71.69 63.72
CA LEU A 463 -16.50 -72.96 63.40
C LEU A 463 -15.59 -73.45 64.52
N GLU A 464 -14.78 -72.57 65.11
CA GLU A 464 -13.95 -72.89 66.28
C GLU A 464 -14.80 -73.43 67.43
N ASN A 465 -15.90 -72.76 67.74
CA ASN A 465 -16.80 -73.15 68.82
C ASN A 465 -17.45 -74.51 68.59
N THR A 466 -17.72 -74.92 67.34
CA THR A 466 -18.25 -76.27 67.04
C THR A 466 -17.30 -77.41 67.43
N LYS A 467 -16.00 -77.15 67.54
CA LYS A 467 -15.01 -78.15 67.99
C LYS A 467 -15.09 -78.42 69.49
N THR A 468 -15.70 -77.54 70.28
CA THR A 468 -15.82 -77.66 71.75
C THR A 468 -17.00 -78.53 72.21
N LEU A 469 -17.78 -79.06 71.26
CA LEU A 469 -18.91 -79.95 71.52
C LEU A 469 -18.41 -81.33 71.94
N SER A 470 -18.94 -81.85 73.05
CA SER A 470 -18.63 -83.22 73.50
C SER A 470 -19.19 -84.28 72.53
N PRO A 471 -18.68 -85.53 72.54
CA PRO A 471 -19.18 -86.58 71.64
C PRO A 471 -20.68 -86.89 71.75
N ALA A 472 -21.30 -86.59 72.89
CA ALA A 472 -22.75 -86.69 73.07
C ALA A 472 -23.48 -85.47 72.47
N GLU A 473 -22.99 -84.25 72.73
CA GLU A 473 -23.54 -83.01 72.18
C GLU A 473 -23.38 -82.94 70.66
N ARG A 474 -22.27 -83.43 70.11
CA ARG A 474 -22.00 -83.46 68.66
C ARG A 474 -22.97 -84.38 67.92
N ARG A 475 -23.34 -85.53 68.49
CA ARG A 475 -24.36 -86.42 67.92
C ARG A 475 -25.74 -85.77 67.90
N VAL A 476 -26.08 -85.06 68.98
CA VAL A 476 -27.32 -84.27 69.06
C VAL A 476 -27.29 -83.12 68.04
N PHE A 477 -26.19 -82.36 67.96
CA PHE A 477 -25.97 -81.27 67.02
C PHE A 477 -26.10 -81.71 65.56
N GLN A 478 -25.49 -82.83 65.15
CA GLN A 478 -25.59 -83.35 63.79
C GLN A 478 -27.03 -83.73 63.41
N LEU A 479 -27.79 -84.32 64.33
CA LEU A 479 -29.20 -84.61 64.11
C LEU A 479 -30.04 -83.32 64.06
N PHE A 480 -29.66 -82.31 64.84
CA PHE A 480 -30.27 -80.98 64.80
C PHE A 480 -30.06 -80.27 63.46
N VAL A 481 -28.83 -80.28 62.95
CA VAL A 481 -28.46 -79.73 61.63
C VAL A 481 -29.18 -80.48 60.50
N LYS A 482 -29.41 -81.79 60.65
CA LYS A 482 -30.22 -82.60 59.71
C LYS A 482 -31.73 -82.33 59.79
N GLY A 483 -32.19 -81.48 60.70
CA GLY A 483 -33.57 -80.99 60.75
C GLY A 483 -34.51 -81.74 61.70
N TYR A 484 -34.04 -82.77 62.42
CA TYR A 484 -34.85 -83.54 63.36
C TYR A 484 -35.30 -82.69 64.56
N LYS A 485 -36.51 -82.96 65.08
CA LYS A 485 -37.06 -82.31 66.27
C LYS A 485 -36.52 -82.97 67.54
N VAL A 486 -36.55 -82.23 68.67
CA VAL A 486 -36.11 -82.71 69.99
C VAL A 486 -36.70 -84.08 70.36
N SER A 487 -37.99 -84.29 70.08
CA SER A 487 -38.72 -85.54 70.35
C SER A 487 -38.25 -86.71 69.48
N GLU A 488 -37.86 -86.44 68.25
CA GLU A 488 -37.39 -87.44 67.28
C GLU A 488 -35.95 -87.85 67.59
N ILE A 489 -35.11 -86.88 67.99
CA ILE A 489 -33.72 -87.12 68.41
C ILE A 489 -33.68 -87.95 69.70
N ALA A 490 -34.59 -87.69 70.63
CA ALA A 490 -34.74 -88.46 71.86
C ALA A 490 -35.05 -89.95 71.55
N ALA A 491 -35.97 -90.20 70.60
CA ALA A 491 -36.30 -91.54 70.15
C ALA A 491 -35.13 -92.22 69.41
N LEU A 492 -34.42 -91.49 68.54
CA LEU A 492 -33.29 -92.02 67.76
C LEU A 492 -32.08 -92.39 68.62
N LEU A 493 -31.85 -91.67 69.72
CA LEU A 493 -30.73 -91.90 70.63
C LEU A 493 -31.10 -92.77 71.84
N ASN A 494 -32.36 -93.23 71.95
CA ASN A 494 -32.91 -93.90 73.13
C ASN A 494 -32.65 -93.11 74.45
N LEU A 495 -32.83 -91.79 74.39
CA LEU A 495 -32.65 -90.87 75.52
C LEU A 495 -33.97 -90.17 75.89
N SER A 496 -34.08 -89.65 77.11
CA SER A 496 -35.26 -88.87 77.49
C SER A 496 -35.30 -87.51 76.76
N VAL A 497 -36.50 -87.01 76.48
CA VAL A 497 -36.70 -85.68 75.86
C VAL A 497 -36.04 -84.56 76.69
N ASN A 498 -36.03 -84.68 78.02
CA ASN A 498 -35.38 -83.72 78.90
C ASN A 498 -33.85 -83.75 78.76
N THR A 499 -33.25 -84.91 78.55
CA THR A 499 -31.81 -85.06 78.29
C THR A 499 -31.40 -84.35 77.00
N ILE A 500 -32.19 -84.46 75.93
CA ILE A 500 -31.92 -83.75 74.66
C ILE A 500 -32.10 -82.24 74.81
N LYS A 501 -33.11 -81.77 75.57
CA LYS A 501 -33.27 -80.33 75.88
C LYS A 501 -32.06 -79.77 76.62
N THR A 502 -31.50 -80.52 77.57
CA THR A 502 -30.28 -80.13 78.29
C THR A 502 -29.08 -80.06 77.35
N HIS A 503 -28.87 -81.06 76.49
CA HIS A 503 -27.80 -81.00 75.49
C HIS A 503 -27.95 -79.84 74.51
N ASN A 504 -29.17 -79.52 74.06
CA ASN A 504 -29.41 -78.37 73.17
C ASN A 504 -29.09 -77.03 73.81
N LYS A 505 -29.46 -76.85 75.09
CA LYS A 505 -29.13 -75.64 75.82
C LYS A 505 -27.61 -75.44 75.89
N HIS A 506 -26.87 -76.51 76.15
CA HIS A 506 -25.41 -76.47 76.19
C HIS A 506 -24.79 -76.24 74.80
N ILE A 507 -25.36 -76.83 73.75
CA ILE A 507 -24.91 -76.61 72.36
C ILE A 507 -25.08 -75.13 71.99
N PHE A 508 -26.25 -74.52 72.22
CA PHE A 508 -26.46 -73.11 71.91
C PHE A 508 -25.57 -72.18 72.73
N GLN A 509 -25.34 -72.49 74.01
CA GLN A 509 -24.41 -71.72 74.84
C GLN A 509 -22.95 -71.84 74.36
N LYS A 510 -22.51 -73.02 73.94
CA LYS A 510 -21.14 -73.25 73.45
C LYS A 510 -20.89 -72.64 72.08
N LEU A 511 -21.92 -72.60 71.23
CA LEU A 511 -21.84 -72.04 69.88
C LEU A 511 -22.13 -70.54 69.85
N ASP A 512 -22.46 -69.93 70.99
CA ASP A 512 -22.90 -68.54 71.15
C ASP A 512 -24.05 -68.17 70.19
N ILE A 513 -25.07 -69.02 70.16
CA ILE A 513 -26.25 -68.87 69.29
C ILE A 513 -27.51 -68.73 70.14
N ALA A 514 -28.35 -67.77 69.80
CA ALA A 514 -29.59 -67.50 70.52
C ALA A 514 -30.77 -68.34 70.00
N SER A 515 -30.73 -68.82 68.75
CA SER A 515 -31.88 -69.48 68.11
C SER A 515 -31.52 -70.62 67.15
N ARG A 516 -32.51 -71.47 66.86
CA ARG A 516 -32.35 -72.54 65.86
C ARG A 516 -32.17 -71.96 64.45
N GLU A 517 -32.85 -70.87 64.16
CA GLU A 517 -32.82 -70.17 62.87
C GLU A 517 -31.41 -69.61 62.58
N GLU A 518 -30.78 -69.03 63.60
CA GLU A 518 -29.41 -68.52 63.55
C GLU A 518 -28.39 -69.63 63.35
N LEU A 519 -28.56 -70.79 64.01
CA LEU A 519 -27.72 -71.96 63.76
C LEU A 519 -27.82 -72.44 62.31
N ILE A 520 -29.03 -72.53 61.77
CA ILE A 520 -29.25 -72.97 60.38
C ILE A 520 -28.68 -71.95 59.39
N LEU A 521 -28.75 -70.66 59.71
CA LEU A 521 -28.19 -69.58 58.90
C LEU A 521 -26.66 -69.71 58.81
N TYR A 522 -25.97 -69.88 59.95
CA TYR A 522 -24.50 -70.01 59.96
C TYR A 522 -24.04 -71.28 59.23
N VAL A 523 -24.75 -72.39 59.41
CA VAL A 523 -24.48 -73.63 58.65
C VAL A 523 -24.67 -73.44 57.15
N ARG A 524 -25.69 -72.68 56.72
CA ARG A 524 -25.91 -72.37 55.30
C ARG A 524 -24.81 -71.48 54.74
N MET A 525 -24.44 -70.42 55.46
CA MET A 525 -23.37 -69.51 55.06
C MET A 525 -22.02 -70.22 54.95
N LEU A 526 -21.71 -71.12 55.87
CA LEU A 526 -20.53 -71.99 55.80
C LEU A 526 -20.50 -72.87 54.56
N LYS A 527 -21.65 -73.46 54.22
CA LYS A 527 -21.80 -74.30 53.03
C LYS A 527 -21.63 -73.51 51.73
N GLU A 528 -22.12 -72.27 51.68
CA GLU A 528 -21.93 -71.37 50.53
C GLU A 528 -20.47 -70.95 50.35
N ILE A 529 -19.71 -70.86 51.44
CA ILE A 529 -18.27 -70.52 51.45
C ILE A 529 -17.38 -71.78 51.32
N GLY A 530 -17.99 -72.98 51.23
CA GLY A 530 -17.28 -74.25 51.02
C GLY A 530 -16.53 -74.79 52.25
N LYS A 531 -16.86 -74.32 53.46
CA LYS A 531 -16.32 -74.85 54.72
C LYS A 531 -17.35 -75.80 55.34
N ASP A 532 -16.99 -77.07 55.49
CA ASP A 532 -17.84 -78.06 56.16
C ASP A 532 -17.52 -78.14 57.66
N ILE A 533 -18.54 -78.40 58.46
CA ILE A 533 -18.37 -78.69 59.89
C ILE A 533 -17.88 -80.14 59.98
N GLU A 534 -16.57 -80.33 60.16
CA GLU A 534 -15.90 -81.65 60.23
C GLU A 534 -16.60 -82.62 61.21
N ASN A 535 -16.57 -83.93 60.95
CA ASN A 535 -17.32 -85.00 61.65
C ASN A 535 -16.86 -85.36 63.07
#